data_AF-A0A9D5QB29-F1
#
_entry.id   AF-A0A9D5QB29-F1
#
_cell.length_a   1.000
_cell.length_b   1.000
_cell.length_c   1.000
_cell.angle_alpha   90.00
_cell.angle_beta   90.00
_cell.angle_gamma   90.00
#
_symmetry.space_group_name_H-M   'P 1'
#
loop_
_entity.id
_entity.type
_entity.pdbx_description
1 polymer ?
#
loop_
_entity_poly.entity_id
_entity_poly.type
_entity_poly.pdbx_seq_one_letter_code
_entity_poly.pdbx_strand_id
1 'polypeptide(L)'
;MPIESSRTAFSYRNSLFALLLLCFAGAILGDSTTEALLLAHFDAAMIPRMYLVNAFFLFPASIFIVPLIDRVDRGALFIKFIISHGVILSAVWIAVSFGATFLYVPLFSYAYVSKILLFLLFWTLANDLIDSRRAGSQFPFIAAGGTLGAIGISFSIPWFLRMVDARNLLPVWVGLTFCLGLAFVFLRRSAGVHFLFQSDKRRHADLTPGAIREDIATVFREPLLRNMAILYFILFFTLLNQHYVFYQAVKDRFDGADGIASFLGYFNGVSMGATFLLQASIAGVVLKRLGSTRAMFFLPAALCVVFAVQGGAALVCPR
;
A
#
# COMPACT_ATOMS: atom_id res chain seq x y z
N MET A 1 13.16 -10.21 -36.16
CA MET A 1 13.27 -9.41 -34.92
C MET A 1 11.95 -8.96 -34.23
N PRO A 2 10.70 -9.19 -34.71
CA PRO A 2 9.50 -8.81 -33.92
C PRO A 2 8.97 -9.87 -32.93
N ILE A 3 9.48 -11.11 -32.99
CA ILE A 3 8.96 -12.24 -32.18
C ILE A 3 9.60 -12.28 -30.77
N GLU A 4 10.78 -11.70 -30.61
CA GLU A 4 11.53 -11.72 -29.35
C GLU A 4 11.08 -10.62 -28.38
N SER A 5 10.67 -9.46 -28.91
CA SER A 5 10.11 -8.36 -28.11
C SER A 5 8.70 -8.64 -27.58
N SER A 6 7.93 -9.50 -28.27
CA SER A 6 6.58 -9.87 -27.82
C SER A 6 6.59 -10.92 -26.70
N ARG A 7 7.53 -11.88 -26.73
CA ARG A 7 7.72 -12.88 -25.68
C ARG A 7 8.25 -12.29 -24.37
N THR A 8 9.22 -11.38 -24.45
CA THR A 8 9.78 -10.67 -23.29
C THR A 8 8.75 -9.74 -22.64
N ALA A 9 7.99 -8.97 -23.43
CA ALA A 9 6.92 -8.11 -22.91
C ALA A 9 5.76 -8.88 -22.25
N PHE A 10 5.43 -10.08 -22.74
CA PHE A 10 4.42 -10.95 -22.12
C PHE A 10 4.93 -11.55 -20.80
N SER A 11 6.23 -11.86 -20.72
CA SER A 11 6.87 -12.40 -19.52
C SER A 11 6.80 -11.43 -18.34
N TYR A 12 7.17 -10.15 -18.53
CA TYR A 12 7.19 -9.17 -17.44
C TYR A 12 5.81 -8.86 -16.86
N ARG A 13 4.76 -8.83 -17.69
CA ARG A 13 3.40 -8.53 -17.23
C ARG A 13 2.93 -9.54 -16.18
N ASN A 14 3.13 -10.84 -16.43
CA ASN A 14 2.67 -11.89 -15.52
C ASN A 14 3.54 -11.93 -14.25
N SER A 15 4.85 -11.66 -14.36
CA SER A 15 5.72 -11.53 -13.20
C SER A 15 5.37 -10.32 -12.34
N LEU A 16 5.09 -9.16 -12.94
CA LEU A 16 4.65 -7.95 -12.22
C LEU A 16 3.28 -8.15 -11.56
N PHE A 17 2.37 -8.88 -12.20
CA PHE A 17 1.11 -9.31 -11.59
C PHE A 17 1.37 -10.13 -10.32
N ALA A 18 2.23 -11.16 -10.38
CA ALA A 18 2.55 -12.00 -9.24
C ALA A 18 3.27 -11.23 -8.13
N LEU A 19 4.16 -10.30 -8.49
CA LEU A 19 4.82 -9.42 -7.52
C LEU A 19 3.82 -8.50 -6.83
N LEU A 20 2.92 -7.84 -7.56
CA LEU A 20 1.95 -6.94 -6.96
C LEU A 20 0.95 -7.70 -6.07
N LEU A 21 0.58 -8.92 -6.48
CA LEU A 21 -0.20 -9.85 -5.66
C LEU A 21 0.47 -10.09 -4.31
N LEU A 22 1.76 -10.43 -4.30
CA LEU A 22 2.52 -10.66 -3.07
C LEU A 22 2.73 -9.37 -2.26
N CYS A 23 2.95 -8.22 -2.91
CA CYS A 23 3.06 -6.92 -2.24
C CYS A 23 1.77 -6.57 -1.48
N PHE A 24 0.60 -6.68 -2.14
CA PHE A 24 -0.69 -6.43 -1.49
C PHE A 24 -1.01 -7.47 -0.42
N ALA A 25 -0.69 -8.75 -0.67
CA ALA A 25 -0.88 -9.79 0.33
C ALA A 25 -0.08 -9.49 1.61
N GLY A 26 1.21 -9.18 1.48
CA GLY A 26 2.06 -8.81 2.61
C GLY A 26 1.60 -7.51 3.29
N ALA A 27 1.22 -6.49 2.51
CA ALA A 27 0.75 -5.22 3.04
C ALA A 27 -0.52 -5.35 3.89
N ILE A 28 -1.54 -6.06 3.39
CA ILE A 28 -2.80 -6.22 4.13
C ILE A 28 -2.62 -7.12 5.34
N LEU A 29 -1.80 -8.18 5.23
CA LEU A 29 -1.46 -9.00 6.38
C LEU A 29 -0.75 -8.18 7.46
N GLY A 30 0.23 -7.38 7.06
CA GLY A 30 0.97 -6.49 7.96
C GLY A 30 0.07 -5.46 8.64
N ASP A 31 -0.75 -4.74 7.87
CA ASP A 31 -1.72 -3.77 8.41
C ASP A 31 -2.66 -4.48 9.41
N SER A 32 -3.33 -5.55 9.00
CA SER A 32 -4.31 -6.26 9.84
C SER A 32 -3.69 -6.84 11.11
N THR A 33 -2.46 -7.38 11.01
CA THR A 33 -1.74 -7.95 12.15
C THR A 33 -1.34 -6.84 13.13
N THR A 34 -0.75 -5.76 12.63
CA THR A 34 -0.25 -4.68 13.49
C THR A 34 -1.37 -3.84 14.11
N GLU A 35 -2.44 -3.60 13.36
CA GLU A 35 -3.67 -2.97 13.87
C GLU A 35 -4.30 -3.81 14.97
N ALA A 36 -4.44 -5.12 14.76
CA ALA A 36 -4.99 -6.02 15.76
C ALA A 36 -4.13 -6.11 17.03
N LEU A 37 -2.81 -6.23 16.89
CA LEU A 37 -1.89 -6.26 18.02
C LEU A 37 -1.91 -4.94 18.80
N LEU A 38 -1.94 -3.81 18.09
CA LEU A 38 -2.00 -2.49 18.72
C LEU A 38 -3.34 -2.27 19.44
N LEU A 39 -4.46 -2.52 18.76
CA LEU A 39 -5.80 -2.35 19.34
C LEU A 39 -6.07 -3.35 20.47
N ALA A 40 -5.44 -4.51 20.49
CA ALA A 40 -5.58 -5.42 21.62
C ALA A 40 -4.96 -4.88 22.92
N HIS A 41 -3.90 -4.06 22.82
CA HIS A 41 -3.12 -3.59 23.97
C HIS A 41 -3.32 -2.11 24.30
N PHE A 42 -3.81 -1.32 23.35
CA PHE A 42 -4.00 0.11 23.49
C PHE A 42 -5.42 0.50 23.09
N ASP A 43 -5.85 1.68 23.56
CA ASP A 43 -7.13 2.26 23.18
C ASP A 43 -7.16 2.65 21.69
N ALA A 44 -8.36 2.69 21.10
CA ALA A 44 -8.58 3.08 19.71
C ALA A 44 -8.07 4.50 19.40
N ALA A 45 -8.02 5.39 20.40
CA ALA A 45 -7.41 6.71 20.30
C ALA A 45 -5.90 6.69 19.97
N MET A 46 -5.23 5.54 20.12
CA MET A 46 -3.84 5.37 19.69
C MET A 46 -3.70 5.40 18.16
N ILE A 47 -4.67 4.87 17.40
CA ILE A 47 -4.58 4.75 15.93
C ILE A 47 -4.39 6.13 15.25
N PRO A 48 -5.20 7.17 15.54
CA PRO A 48 -4.99 8.51 14.97
C PRO A 48 -3.64 9.12 15.34
N ARG A 49 -3.17 8.91 16.57
CA ARG A 49 -1.85 9.39 17.02
C ARG A 49 -0.74 8.72 16.22
N MET A 50 -0.87 7.43 15.96
CA MET A 50 0.07 6.71 15.12
C MET A 50 0.05 7.18 13.67
N TYR A 51 -1.08 7.63 13.13
CA TYR A 51 -1.10 8.25 11.80
C TYR A 51 -0.31 9.58 11.75
N LEU A 52 -0.30 10.37 12.83
CA LEU A 52 0.57 11.55 12.92
C LEU A 52 2.05 11.16 12.97
N VAL A 53 2.39 10.10 13.70
CA VAL A 53 3.75 9.55 13.73
C VAL A 53 4.16 9.03 12.35
N ASN A 54 3.26 8.35 11.63
CA ASN A 54 3.50 7.89 10.27
C ASN A 54 3.75 9.06 9.31
N ALA A 55 2.98 10.15 9.43
CA ALA A 55 3.21 11.36 8.65
C ALA A 55 4.61 11.95 8.92
N PHE A 56 5.04 11.97 10.19
CA PHE A 56 6.38 12.41 10.57
C PHE A 56 7.49 11.53 9.96
N PHE A 57 7.31 10.21 9.84
CA PHE A 57 8.30 9.33 9.20
C PHE A 57 8.28 9.38 7.67
N LEU A 58 7.09 9.51 7.06
CA LEU A 58 6.95 9.54 5.61
C LEU A 58 7.53 10.82 4.99
N PHE A 59 7.45 11.95 5.68
CA PHE A 59 7.94 13.21 5.15
C PHE A 59 9.48 13.22 4.93
N PRO A 60 10.32 12.83 5.89
CA PRO A 60 11.75 12.63 5.64
C PRO A 60 12.00 11.47 4.67
N ALA A 61 11.27 10.36 4.79
CA ALA A 61 11.46 9.22 3.92
C ALA A 61 11.28 9.59 2.44
N SER A 62 10.30 10.43 2.10
CA SER A 62 10.09 10.89 0.72
C SER A 62 11.26 11.75 0.20
N ILE A 63 11.81 12.63 1.05
CA ILE A 63 12.98 13.46 0.72
C ILE A 63 14.21 12.58 0.44
N PHE A 64 14.44 11.54 1.25
CA PHE A 64 15.62 10.68 1.10
C PHE A 64 15.48 9.61 0.01
N ILE A 65 14.28 9.05 -0.19
CA ILE A 65 14.08 7.90 -1.07
C ILE A 65 14.14 8.29 -2.55
N VAL A 66 13.63 9.46 -2.94
CA VAL A 66 13.58 9.90 -4.36
C VAL A 66 15.00 10.02 -4.95
N PRO A 67 15.94 10.75 -4.33
CA PRO A 67 17.33 10.80 -4.80
C PRO A 67 18.03 9.44 -4.79
N LEU A 68 17.70 8.57 -3.83
CA LEU A 68 18.28 7.23 -3.75
C LEU A 68 17.81 6.35 -4.91
N ILE A 69 16.51 6.40 -5.24
CA ILE A 69 15.90 5.70 -6.39
C ILE A 69 16.51 6.14 -7.72
N ASP A 70 16.91 7.41 -7.81
CA ASP A 70 17.50 7.95 -9.04
C ASP A 70 19.00 7.70 -9.19
N ARG A 71 19.71 7.34 -8.10
CA ARG A 71 21.16 7.11 -8.12
C ARG A 71 21.56 5.64 -8.12
N VAL A 72 20.67 4.75 -7.69
CA VAL A 72 20.98 3.33 -7.48
C VAL A 72 20.18 2.46 -8.44
N ASP A 73 20.75 1.33 -8.84
CA ASP A 73 20.02 0.28 -9.55
C ASP A 73 18.73 -0.08 -8.80
N ARG A 74 17.58 0.23 -9.40
CA ARG A 74 16.27 0.11 -8.75
C ARG A 74 15.94 -1.34 -8.39
N GLY A 75 16.45 -2.30 -9.17
CA GLY A 75 16.32 -3.73 -8.86
C GLY A 75 17.13 -4.13 -7.63
N ALA A 76 18.37 -3.65 -7.50
CA ALA A 76 19.21 -3.84 -6.33
C ALA A 76 18.61 -3.15 -5.09
N LEU A 77 18.02 -1.97 -5.26
CA LEU A 77 17.32 -1.26 -4.18
C LEU A 77 16.12 -2.07 -3.68
N PHE A 78 15.30 -2.61 -4.59
CA PHE A 78 14.13 -3.41 -4.26
C PHE A 78 14.48 -4.71 -3.53
N ILE A 79 15.48 -5.46 -3.99
CA ILE A 79 15.89 -6.69 -3.30
C ILE A 79 16.52 -6.40 -1.94
N LYS A 80 17.33 -5.34 -1.81
CA LYS A 80 17.88 -4.90 -0.51
C LYS A 80 16.76 -4.52 0.45
N PHE A 81 15.75 -3.80 -0.04
CA PHE A 81 14.57 -3.45 0.74
C PHE A 81 13.86 -4.72 1.24
N ILE A 82 13.54 -5.68 0.35
CA ILE A 82 12.88 -6.94 0.73
C ILE A 82 13.69 -7.72 1.78
N ILE A 83 15.00 -7.86 1.58
CA ILE A 83 15.87 -8.55 2.54
C ILE A 83 15.86 -7.84 3.88
N SER A 84 16.06 -6.52 3.90
CA SER A 84 16.01 -5.74 5.14
C SER A 84 14.65 -5.84 5.83
N HIS A 85 13.57 -5.86 5.05
CA HIS A 85 12.22 -5.98 5.56
C HIS A 85 11.99 -7.33 6.24
N GLY A 86 12.40 -8.42 5.58
CA GLY A 86 12.31 -9.77 6.14
C GLY A 86 13.17 -9.96 7.40
N VAL A 87 14.37 -9.39 7.44
CA VAL A 87 15.25 -9.43 8.63
C VAL A 87 14.64 -8.69 9.80
N ILE A 88 14.14 -7.47 9.58
CA ILE A 88 13.50 -6.67 10.63
C ILE A 88 12.24 -7.38 11.15
N LEU A 89 11.38 -7.90 10.26
CA LEU A 89 10.19 -8.65 10.67
C LEU A 89 10.55 -9.90 11.48
N SER A 90 11.58 -10.64 11.08
CA SER A 90 12.05 -11.82 11.81
C SER A 90 12.58 -11.44 13.19
N ALA A 91 13.37 -10.37 13.30
CA ALA A 91 13.89 -9.87 14.57
C ALA A 91 12.76 -9.41 15.51
N VAL A 92 11.77 -8.68 14.98
CA VAL A 92 10.60 -8.25 15.75
C VAL A 92 9.78 -9.46 16.21
N TRP A 93 9.54 -10.45 15.35
CA TRP A 93 8.82 -11.66 15.73
C TRP A 93 9.52 -12.42 16.86
N ILE A 94 10.84 -12.57 16.80
CA ILE A 94 11.63 -13.21 17.86
C ILE A 94 11.47 -12.41 19.17
N ALA A 95 11.67 -11.09 19.13
CA ALA A 95 11.57 -10.25 20.32
C ALA A 95 10.16 -10.27 20.94
N VAL A 96 9.10 -10.19 20.12
CA VAL A 96 7.71 -10.31 20.57
C VAL A 96 7.43 -11.69 21.16
N SER A 97 8.04 -12.75 20.63
CA SER A 97 7.92 -14.11 21.17
C SER A 97 8.54 -14.24 22.58
N PHE A 98 9.51 -13.39 22.92
CA PHE A 98 10.06 -13.25 24.28
C PHE A 98 9.29 -12.26 25.16
N GLY A 99 8.10 -11.79 24.73
CA GLY A 99 7.24 -10.93 25.53
C GLY A 99 7.47 -9.42 25.36
N ALA A 100 8.24 -8.99 24.36
CA ALA A 100 8.49 -7.56 24.09
C ALA A 100 7.29 -6.85 23.44
N THR A 101 6.16 -6.74 24.15
CA THR A 101 4.90 -6.14 23.65
C THR A 101 5.01 -4.65 23.32
N PHE A 102 5.98 -3.94 23.89
CA PHE A 102 6.26 -2.54 23.55
C PHE A 102 6.59 -2.34 22.05
N LEU A 103 7.00 -3.41 21.35
CA LEU A 103 7.29 -3.37 19.91
C LEU A 103 6.05 -3.22 19.03
N TYR A 104 4.82 -3.42 19.53
CA TYR A 104 3.62 -3.27 18.71
C TYR A 104 3.43 -1.84 18.17
N VAL A 105 3.80 -0.83 18.97
CA VAL A 105 3.73 0.59 18.59
C VAL A 105 4.68 0.93 17.44
N PRO A 106 6.00 0.71 17.54
CA PRO A 106 6.90 0.96 16.43
C PRO A 106 6.63 0.02 15.24
N LEU A 107 6.17 -1.21 15.47
CA LEU A 107 5.83 -2.14 14.40
C LEU A 107 4.65 -1.65 13.54
N PHE A 108 3.62 -1.04 14.13
CA PHE A 108 2.53 -0.40 13.39
C PHE A 108 3.05 0.68 12.43
N SER A 109 3.94 1.56 12.94
CA SER A 109 4.50 2.63 12.11
C SER A 109 5.40 2.08 11.01
N TYR A 110 6.22 1.10 11.38
CA TYR A 110 7.08 0.39 10.44
C TYR A 110 6.28 -0.29 9.34
N ALA A 111 5.20 -1.00 9.66
CA ALA A 111 4.32 -1.64 8.67
C ALA A 111 3.76 -0.62 7.67
N TYR A 112 3.27 0.52 8.17
CA TYR A 112 2.73 1.57 7.33
C TYR A 112 3.80 2.20 6.42
N VAL A 113 4.95 2.61 6.97
CA VAL A 113 6.03 3.24 6.21
C VAL A 113 6.64 2.27 5.20
N SER A 114 6.94 1.03 5.62
CA SER A 114 7.51 0.00 4.76
C SER A 114 6.57 -0.37 3.61
N LYS A 115 5.25 -0.43 3.85
CA LYS A 115 4.22 -0.59 2.81
C LYS A 115 4.29 0.52 1.76
N ILE A 116 4.29 1.79 2.17
CA ILE A 116 4.35 2.93 1.24
C ILE A 116 5.63 2.89 0.39
N LEU A 117 6.78 2.61 1.02
CA LEU A 117 8.06 2.47 0.32
C LEU A 117 8.06 1.28 -0.65
N LEU A 118 7.50 0.14 -0.25
CA LEU A 118 7.38 -1.04 -1.10
C LEU A 118 6.58 -0.74 -2.36
N PHE A 119 5.42 -0.10 -2.21
CA PHE A 119 4.60 0.29 -3.36
C PHE A 119 5.28 1.33 -4.23
N LEU A 120 5.96 2.32 -3.65
CA LEU A 120 6.73 3.29 -4.41
C LEU A 120 7.79 2.61 -5.29
N LEU A 121 8.59 1.72 -4.70
CA LEU A 121 9.63 0.99 -5.44
C LEU A 121 9.04 0.06 -6.49
N PHE A 122 7.96 -0.66 -6.17
CA PHE A 122 7.27 -1.52 -7.12
C PHE A 122 6.74 -0.73 -8.32
N TRP A 123 6.01 0.37 -8.08
CA TRP A 123 5.43 1.17 -9.15
C TRP A 123 6.51 1.85 -9.99
N THR A 124 7.61 2.25 -9.38
CA THR A 124 8.78 2.76 -10.11
C THR A 124 9.34 1.69 -11.06
N LEU A 125 9.58 0.47 -10.56
CA LEU A 125 10.05 -0.65 -11.38
C LEU A 125 9.06 -1.02 -12.49
N ALA A 126 7.76 -1.03 -12.19
CA ALA A 126 6.74 -1.33 -13.19
C ALA A 126 6.71 -0.27 -14.32
N ASN A 127 6.89 1.01 -13.98
CA ASN A 127 6.98 2.09 -14.96
C ASN A 127 8.23 1.99 -15.84
N ASP A 128 9.33 1.43 -15.34
CA ASP A 128 10.55 1.22 -16.14
C ASP A 128 10.42 0.05 -17.12
N LEU A 129 9.70 -1.01 -16.73
CA LEU A 129 9.55 -2.23 -17.52
C LEU A 129 8.41 -2.16 -18.55
N ILE A 130 7.42 -1.31 -18.31
CA ILE A 130 6.21 -1.23 -19.15
C ILE A 130 6.29 -0.02 -20.07
N ASP A 131 6.27 -0.28 -21.39
CA ASP A 131 6.20 0.77 -22.41
C ASP A 131 4.93 1.61 -22.22
N SER A 132 5.09 2.93 -22.16
CA SER A 132 4.00 3.91 -22.03
C SER A 132 2.92 3.73 -23.10
N ARG A 133 3.24 3.22 -24.30
CA ARG A 133 2.27 2.94 -25.36
C ARG A 133 1.30 1.80 -25.02
N ARG A 134 1.72 0.86 -24.17
CA ARG A 134 0.93 -0.32 -23.74
C ARG A 134 0.43 -0.19 -22.31
N ALA A 135 0.82 0.86 -21.61
CA ALA A 135 0.46 1.10 -20.22
C ALA A 135 -1.05 0.99 -19.97
N GLY A 136 -1.88 1.57 -20.85
CA GLY A 136 -3.33 1.58 -20.69
C GLY A 136 -4.00 0.21 -20.61
N SER A 137 -3.40 -0.85 -21.18
CA SER A 137 -3.92 -2.22 -21.09
C SER A 137 -3.17 -3.11 -20.11
N GLN A 138 -1.88 -2.84 -19.88
CA GLN A 138 -1.05 -3.67 -18.99
C GLN A 138 -1.20 -3.31 -17.51
N PHE A 139 -1.30 -2.03 -17.17
CA PHE A 139 -1.43 -1.60 -15.77
C PHE A 139 -2.72 -2.08 -15.09
N PRO A 140 -3.91 -2.05 -15.74
CA PRO A 140 -5.11 -2.60 -15.13
C PRO A 140 -4.98 -4.10 -14.82
N PHE A 141 -4.34 -4.87 -15.70
CA PHE A 141 -4.08 -6.28 -15.46
C PHE A 141 -3.13 -6.49 -14.28
N ILE A 142 -2.01 -5.75 -14.22
CA ILE A 142 -1.07 -5.81 -13.10
C ILE A 142 -1.76 -5.44 -11.79
N ALA A 143 -2.53 -4.34 -11.78
CA ALA A 143 -3.30 -3.87 -10.63
C ALA A 143 -4.31 -4.91 -10.12
N ALA A 144 -4.95 -5.65 -11.02
CA ALA A 144 -5.84 -6.76 -10.64
C ALA A 144 -5.12 -7.83 -9.83
N GLY A 145 -3.83 -8.08 -10.08
CA GLY A 145 -3.00 -8.96 -9.24
C GLY A 145 -2.92 -8.49 -7.80
N GLY A 146 -2.74 -7.17 -7.59
CA GLY A 146 -2.78 -6.56 -6.27
C GLY A 146 -4.11 -6.78 -5.56
N THR A 147 -5.22 -6.49 -6.23
CA THR A 147 -6.57 -6.69 -5.65
C THR A 147 -6.83 -8.17 -5.33
N LEU A 148 -6.40 -9.10 -6.18
CA LEU A 148 -6.54 -10.54 -5.92
C LEU A 148 -5.67 -11.02 -4.75
N GLY A 149 -4.45 -10.50 -4.63
CA GLY A 149 -3.57 -10.79 -3.48
C GLY A 149 -4.16 -10.29 -2.17
N ALA A 150 -4.74 -9.08 -2.21
CA ALA A 150 -5.48 -8.49 -1.11
C ALA A 150 -6.68 -9.35 -0.69
N ILE A 151 -7.53 -9.78 -1.63
CA ILE A 151 -8.67 -10.67 -1.36
C ILE A 151 -8.19 -11.99 -0.75
N GLY A 152 -7.20 -12.63 -1.39
CA GLY A 152 -6.69 -13.94 -1.00
C GLY A 152 -6.16 -13.94 0.43
N ILE A 153 -5.32 -12.97 0.78
CA ILE A 153 -4.77 -12.91 2.14
C ILE A 153 -5.83 -12.54 3.18
N SER A 154 -6.77 -11.66 2.83
CA SER A 154 -7.78 -11.17 3.76
C SER A 154 -8.69 -12.31 4.25
N PHE A 155 -9.15 -13.18 3.35
CA PHE A 155 -9.92 -14.37 3.72
C PHE A 155 -9.07 -15.49 4.35
N SER A 156 -7.74 -15.46 4.13
CA SER A 156 -6.82 -16.42 4.75
C SER A 156 -6.50 -16.07 6.22
N ILE A 157 -6.54 -14.79 6.61
CA ILE A 157 -6.26 -14.35 7.99
C ILE A 157 -7.17 -15.08 9.01
N PRO A 158 -8.52 -15.07 8.89
CA PRO A 158 -9.39 -15.80 9.80
C PRO A 158 -9.11 -17.31 9.84
N TRP A 159 -8.67 -17.89 8.71
CA TRP A 159 -8.32 -19.30 8.64
C TRP A 159 -7.03 -19.61 9.41
N PHE A 160 -5.98 -18.78 9.25
CA PHE A 160 -4.75 -18.90 10.04
C PHE A 160 -5.03 -18.74 11.54
N LEU A 161 -5.90 -17.80 11.91
CA LEU A 161 -6.24 -17.54 13.31
C LEU A 161 -6.97 -18.69 14.02
N ARG A 162 -7.50 -19.67 13.28
CA ARG A 162 -8.04 -20.91 13.87
C ARG A 162 -6.93 -21.87 14.33
N MET A 163 -5.72 -21.69 13.82
CA MET A 163 -4.57 -22.57 14.07
C MET A 163 -3.52 -21.89 14.94
N VAL A 164 -3.38 -20.57 14.84
CA VAL A 164 -2.34 -19.78 15.51
C VAL A 164 -2.87 -18.44 16.01
N ASP A 165 -2.27 -17.89 17.06
CA ASP A 165 -2.60 -16.55 17.56
C ASP A 165 -2.18 -15.43 16.58
N ALA A 166 -2.73 -14.22 16.73
CA ALA A 166 -2.41 -13.06 15.90
C ALA A 166 -0.91 -12.69 15.86
N ARG A 167 -0.17 -12.89 16.96
CA ARG A 167 1.30 -12.68 16.99
C ARG A 167 2.04 -13.59 15.99
N ASN A 168 1.47 -14.77 15.70
CA ASN A 168 2.03 -15.75 14.79
C ASN A 168 1.62 -15.50 13.33
N LEU A 169 0.93 -14.39 13.03
CA LEU A 169 0.80 -13.90 11.66
C LEU A 169 2.09 -13.20 11.18
N LEU A 170 2.96 -12.75 12.08
CA LEU A 170 4.28 -12.19 11.73
C LEU A 170 5.17 -13.15 10.92
N PRO A 171 5.36 -14.42 11.30
CA PRO A 171 6.13 -15.37 10.48
C PRO A 171 5.44 -15.68 9.14
N VAL A 172 4.11 -15.64 9.05
CA VAL A 172 3.40 -15.73 7.76
C VAL A 172 3.75 -14.53 6.88
N TRP A 173 3.85 -13.33 7.45
CA TRP A 173 4.28 -12.13 6.75
C TRP A 173 5.75 -12.18 6.30
N VAL A 174 6.63 -12.75 7.14
CA VAL A 174 8.03 -13.07 6.73
C VAL A 174 8.04 -14.04 5.55
N GLY A 175 7.21 -15.09 5.59
CA GLY A 175 7.06 -16.06 4.49
C GLY A 175 6.61 -15.41 3.18
N LEU A 176 5.60 -14.53 3.23
CA LEU A 176 5.17 -13.75 2.06
C LEU A 176 6.28 -12.84 1.52
N THR A 177 7.03 -12.20 2.42
CA THR A 177 8.18 -11.35 2.05
C THR A 177 9.28 -12.17 1.36
N PHE A 178 9.53 -13.40 1.84
CA PHE A 178 10.46 -14.32 1.20
C PHE A 178 9.98 -14.75 -0.19
N CYS A 179 8.70 -15.13 -0.32
CA CYS A 179 8.09 -15.44 -1.61
C CYS A 179 8.19 -14.26 -2.59
N LEU A 180 7.98 -13.03 -2.12
CA LEU A 180 8.14 -11.81 -2.91
C LEU A 180 9.59 -11.66 -3.39
N GLY A 181 10.57 -11.88 -2.52
CA GLY A 181 11.99 -11.89 -2.87
C GLY A 181 12.33 -12.92 -3.94
N LEU A 182 11.84 -14.16 -3.80
CA LEU A 182 12.02 -15.22 -4.79
C LEU A 182 11.40 -14.85 -6.14
N ALA A 183 10.14 -14.42 -6.14
CA ALA A 183 9.44 -13.97 -7.35
C ALA A 183 10.21 -12.83 -8.05
N PHE A 184 10.80 -11.92 -7.27
CA PHE A 184 11.60 -10.83 -7.81
C PHE A 184 12.93 -11.30 -8.39
N VAL A 185 13.61 -12.26 -7.76
CA VAL A 185 14.83 -12.88 -8.31
C VAL A 185 14.54 -13.56 -9.64
N PHE A 186 13.41 -14.25 -9.78
CA PHE A 186 12.97 -14.84 -11.06
C PHE A 186 12.69 -13.79 -12.12
N LEU A 187 12.03 -12.68 -11.76
CA LEU A 187 11.84 -11.55 -12.67
C LEU A 187 13.20 -10.98 -13.11
N ARG A 188 14.11 -10.74 -12.16
CA ARG A 188 15.42 -10.13 -12.44
C ARG A 188 16.28 -10.98 -13.35
N ARG A 189 16.25 -12.32 -13.18
CA ARG A 189 16.94 -13.25 -14.07
C ARG A 189 16.34 -13.26 -15.48
N SER A 190 15.01 -13.23 -15.57
CA SER A 190 14.29 -13.21 -16.85
C SER A 190 14.43 -11.89 -17.60
N ALA A 191 14.61 -10.77 -16.89
CA ALA A 191 14.67 -9.43 -17.47
C ALA A 191 16.02 -9.05 -18.08
N GLY A 192 17.08 -9.82 -17.80
CA GLY A 192 18.43 -9.35 -18.03
C GLY A 192 18.75 -8.12 -17.16
N VAL A 193 20.00 -7.65 -17.18
CA VAL A 193 20.53 -6.61 -16.27
C VAL A 193 19.94 -5.19 -16.55
N HIS A 194 18.79 -5.09 -17.24
CA HIS A 194 18.19 -3.85 -17.73
C HIS A 194 17.50 -2.97 -16.67
N PHE A 195 17.74 -3.18 -15.37
CA PHE A 195 17.35 -2.21 -14.34
C PHE A 195 18.34 -1.03 -14.23
N LEU A 196 19.41 -1.07 -15.05
CA LEU A 196 20.35 0.02 -15.24
C LEU A 196 19.70 1.13 -16.08
N PHE A 197 19.12 2.09 -15.35
CA PHE A 197 19.06 3.52 -15.67
C PHE A 197 19.26 3.90 -17.16
N GLN A 198 18.18 4.13 -17.91
CA GLN A 198 18.25 4.97 -19.11
C GLN A 198 18.40 6.42 -18.66
N SER A 199 19.65 6.87 -18.55
CA SER A 199 20.04 8.16 -17.96
C SER A 199 19.70 9.40 -18.77
N ASP A 200 18.88 9.33 -19.82
CA ASP A 200 19.00 10.39 -20.82
C ASP A 200 18.28 11.70 -20.48
N LYS A 201 17.19 11.76 -19.67
CA LYS A 201 16.42 13.02 -19.54
C LYS A 201 15.64 13.26 -18.25
N ARG A 202 16.14 12.94 -17.05
CA ARG A 202 15.49 13.41 -15.80
C ARG A 202 16.48 14.11 -14.88
N ARG A 203 16.18 15.37 -14.53
CA ARG A 203 16.89 16.18 -13.53
C ARG A 203 17.09 15.32 -12.28
N HIS A 204 18.33 15.15 -11.84
CA HIS A 204 18.61 14.62 -10.53
C HIS A 204 17.85 15.44 -9.48
N ALA A 205 17.19 14.76 -8.54
CA ALA A 205 16.61 15.43 -7.38
C ALA A 205 17.75 16.16 -6.62
N ASP A 206 17.73 17.49 -6.70
CA ASP A 206 18.63 18.35 -5.95
C ASP A 206 18.06 18.50 -4.54
N LEU A 207 18.83 18.06 -3.54
CA LEU A 207 18.45 18.07 -2.13
C LEU A 207 18.84 19.36 -1.41
N THR A 208 19.38 20.35 -2.12
CA THR A 208 19.69 21.64 -1.50
C THR A 208 18.40 22.27 -0.96
N PRO A 209 18.46 22.98 0.19
CA PRO A 209 17.28 23.66 0.74
C PRO A 209 16.63 24.63 -0.26
N GLY A 210 17.42 25.19 -1.18
CA GLY A 210 16.94 26.03 -2.29
C GLY A 210 16.08 25.27 -3.28
N ALA A 211 16.52 24.08 -3.72
CA ALA A 211 15.78 23.23 -4.65
C ALA A 211 14.48 22.68 -4.02
N ILE A 212 14.51 22.24 -2.76
CA ILE A 212 13.30 21.80 -2.04
C ILE A 212 12.27 22.94 -1.94
N ARG A 213 12.74 24.17 -1.65
CA ARG A 213 11.87 25.34 -1.61
C ARG A 213 11.28 25.66 -2.98
N GLU A 214 12.04 25.49 -4.05
CA GLU A 214 11.58 25.70 -5.43
C GLU A 214 10.54 24.64 -5.84
N ASP A 215 10.73 23.38 -5.48
CA ASP A 215 9.76 22.30 -5.71
C ASP A 215 8.45 22.57 -4.97
N ILE A 216 8.52 22.97 -3.68
CA ILE A 216 7.34 23.37 -2.90
C ILE A 216 6.66 24.59 -3.55
N ALA A 217 7.42 25.61 -3.94
CA ALA A 217 6.87 26.79 -4.61
C ALA A 217 6.19 26.42 -5.93
N THR A 218 6.72 25.46 -6.68
CA THR A 218 6.13 24.95 -7.93
C THR A 218 4.77 24.31 -7.68
N VAL A 219 4.63 23.50 -6.62
CA VAL A 219 3.34 22.90 -6.23
C VAL A 219 2.27 23.96 -5.98
N PHE A 220 2.61 25.09 -5.35
CA PHE A 220 1.66 26.16 -5.08
C PHE A 220 1.39 27.10 -6.28
N ARG A 221 2.36 27.22 -7.19
CA ARG A 221 2.24 28.04 -8.41
C ARG A 221 1.41 27.35 -9.49
N GLU A 222 1.64 26.05 -9.69
CA GLU A 222 0.94 25.27 -10.71
C GLU A 222 -0.48 24.93 -10.26
N PRO A 223 -1.54 25.47 -10.90
CA PRO A 223 -2.92 25.28 -10.45
C PRO A 223 -3.32 23.81 -10.38
N LEU A 224 -2.80 22.98 -11.29
CA LEU A 224 -3.06 21.54 -11.31
C LEU A 224 -2.48 20.84 -10.07
N LEU A 225 -1.21 21.08 -9.77
CA LEU A 225 -0.53 20.46 -8.62
C LEU A 225 -1.16 20.92 -7.31
N ARG A 226 -1.47 22.22 -7.19
CA ARG A 226 -2.19 22.76 -6.03
C ARG A 226 -3.54 22.10 -5.82
N ASN A 227 -4.34 21.96 -6.89
CA ASN A 227 -5.66 21.34 -6.80
C ASN A 227 -5.56 19.85 -6.45
N MET A 228 -4.57 19.13 -6.99
CA MET A 228 -4.32 17.74 -6.61
C MET A 228 -3.91 17.62 -5.14
N ALA A 229 -3.01 18.48 -4.65
CA ALA A 229 -2.58 18.50 -3.26
C ALA A 229 -3.75 18.76 -2.30
N ILE A 230 -4.60 19.75 -2.61
CA ILE A 230 -5.82 20.04 -1.83
C ILE A 230 -6.77 18.84 -1.84
N LEU A 231 -7.01 18.24 -3.01
CA LEU A 231 -7.90 17.08 -3.14
C LEU A 231 -7.38 15.89 -2.32
N TYR A 232 -6.09 15.58 -2.40
CA TYR A 232 -5.47 14.52 -1.61
C TYR A 232 -5.53 14.83 -0.10
N PHE A 233 -5.29 16.07 0.31
CA PHE A 233 -5.41 16.46 1.70
C PHE A 233 -6.83 16.22 2.24
N ILE A 234 -7.86 16.70 1.53
CA ILE A 234 -9.26 16.50 1.91
C ILE A 234 -9.60 15.00 1.94
N LEU A 235 -9.19 14.25 0.92
CA LEU A 235 -9.40 12.81 0.83
C LEU A 235 -8.79 12.06 2.03
N PHE A 236 -7.51 12.26 2.30
CA PHE A 236 -6.82 11.57 3.39
C PHE A 236 -7.36 12.02 4.74
N PHE A 237 -7.62 13.31 4.94
CA PHE A 237 -8.25 13.80 6.17
C PHE A 237 -9.58 13.09 6.43
N THR A 238 -10.41 12.98 5.40
CA THR A 238 -11.71 12.29 5.45
C THR A 238 -11.56 10.81 5.76
N LEU A 239 -10.64 10.12 5.07
CA LEU A 239 -10.36 8.69 5.27
C LEU A 239 -9.83 8.38 6.67
N LEU A 240 -8.92 9.20 7.21
CA LEU A 240 -8.35 9.00 8.54
C LEU A 240 -9.41 9.17 9.64
N ASN A 241 -10.32 10.14 9.48
CA ASN A 241 -11.47 10.29 10.39
C ASN A 241 -12.41 9.08 10.33
N GLN A 242 -12.74 8.60 9.12
CA GLN A 242 -13.56 7.41 8.96
C GLN A 242 -12.89 6.16 9.56
N HIS A 243 -11.59 6.00 9.37
CA HIS A 243 -10.81 4.92 9.98
C HIS A 243 -10.88 4.96 11.51
N TYR A 244 -10.77 6.15 12.11
CA TYR A 244 -10.87 6.27 13.57
C TYR A 244 -12.21 5.76 14.11
N VAL A 245 -13.32 6.24 13.54
CA VAL A 245 -14.67 5.79 13.95
C VAL A 245 -14.85 4.29 13.73
N PHE A 246 -14.31 3.76 12.62
CA PHE A 246 -14.32 2.33 12.34
C PHE A 246 -13.56 1.52 13.41
N TYR A 247 -12.31 1.87 13.72
CA TYR A 247 -11.53 1.12 14.71
C TYR A 247 -12.08 1.26 16.13
N GLN A 248 -12.71 2.39 16.46
CA GLN A 248 -13.45 2.53 17.72
C GLN A 248 -14.60 1.52 17.79
N ALA A 249 -15.42 1.42 16.75
CA ALA A 249 -16.51 0.45 16.70
C ALA A 249 -16.02 -1.01 16.72
N VAL A 250 -14.88 -1.30 16.09
CA VAL A 250 -14.24 -2.64 16.14
C VAL A 250 -13.77 -2.96 17.55
N LYS A 251 -13.11 -2.01 18.22
CA LYS A 251 -12.60 -2.17 19.58
C LYS A 251 -13.73 -2.33 20.61
N ASP A 252 -14.85 -1.63 20.41
CA ASP A 252 -16.05 -1.76 21.25
C ASP A 252 -16.72 -3.15 21.13
N ARG A 253 -16.52 -3.85 19.99
CA ARG A 253 -17.23 -5.10 19.67
C ARG A 253 -16.38 -6.37 19.81
N PHE A 254 -15.07 -6.26 19.66
CA PHE A 254 -14.15 -7.40 19.64
C PHE A 254 -13.04 -7.23 20.67
N ASP A 255 -12.95 -8.22 21.56
CA ASP A 255 -11.86 -8.36 22.51
C ASP A 255 -10.72 -9.21 21.95
N GLY A 256 -9.49 -8.84 22.30
CA GLY A 256 -8.28 -9.57 21.92
C GLY A 256 -7.85 -9.38 20.46
N ALA A 257 -6.57 -9.66 20.19
CA ALA A 257 -5.98 -9.45 18.87
C ALA A 257 -6.59 -10.38 17.81
N ASP A 258 -6.91 -11.62 18.17
CA ASP A 258 -7.39 -12.62 17.21
C ASP A 258 -8.79 -12.29 16.67
N GLY A 259 -9.68 -11.82 17.55
CA GLY A 259 -11.02 -11.38 17.16
C GLY A 259 -10.97 -10.17 16.21
N ILE A 260 -10.14 -9.18 16.55
CA ILE A 260 -9.94 -7.98 15.74
C ILE A 260 -9.32 -8.35 14.38
N ALA A 261 -8.24 -9.13 14.35
CA ALA A 261 -7.57 -9.53 13.11
C ALA A 261 -8.50 -10.37 12.20
N SER A 262 -9.30 -11.27 12.79
CA SER A 262 -10.28 -12.08 12.04
C SER A 262 -11.36 -11.20 11.41
N PHE A 263 -11.92 -10.25 12.17
CA PHE A 263 -12.89 -9.29 11.63
C PHE A 263 -12.29 -8.44 10.51
N LEU A 264 -11.09 -7.89 10.72
CA LEU A 264 -10.38 -7.10 9.71
C LEU A 264 -10.12 -7.94 8.45
N GLY A 265 -9.78 -9.22 8.58
CA GLY A 265 -9.65 -10.14 7.46
C GLY A 265 -10.93 -10.30 6.65
N TYR A 266 -12.07 -10.58 7.30
CA TYR A 266 -13.35 -10.67 6.58
C TYR A 266 -13.77 -9.33 5.97
N PHE A 267 -13.64 -8.23 6.71
CA PHE A 267 -13.99 -6.88 6.25
C PHE A 267 -13.15 -6.48 5.04
N ASN A 268 -11.83 -6.66 5.10
CA ASN A 268 -10.93 -6.36 3.99
C ASN A 268 -11.19 -7.27 2.79
N GLY A 269 -11.49 -8.55 3.03
CA GLY A 269 -11.82 -9.50 1.97
C GLY A 269 -13.08 -9.11 1.19
N VAL A 270 -14.15 -8.76 1.90
CA VAL A 270 -15.40 -8.29 1.29
C VAL A 270 -15.20 -6.93 0.61
N SER A 271 -14.53 -5.97 1.25
CA SER A 271 -14.23 -4.65 0.70
C SER A 271 -13.39 -4.72 -0.57
N MET A 272 -12.36 -5.57 -0.59
CA MET A 272 -11.51 -5.79 -1.77
C MET A 272 -12.23 -6.59 -2.85
N GLY A 273 -13.11 -7.52 -2.48
CA GLY A 273 -14.01 -8.21 -3.42
C GLY A 273 -14.96 -7.24 -4.12
N ALA A 274 -15.60 -6.35 -3.36
CA ALA A 274 -16.43 -5.28 -3.90
C ALA A 274 -15.60 -4.35 -4.80
N THR A 275 -14.40 -3.97 -4.36
CA THR A 275 -13.46 -3.16 -5.17
C THR A 275 -13.14 -3.83 -6.49
N PHE A 276 -12.84 -5.14 -6.49
CA PHE A 276 -12.56 -5.90 -7.71
C PHE A 276 -13.75 -5.92 -8.66
N LEU A 277 -14.96 -6.16 -8.15
CA LEU A 277 -16.19 -6.14 -8.95
C LEU A 277 -16.44 -4.76 -9.57
N LEU A 278 -16.29 -3.69 -8.78
CA LEU A 278 -16.45 -2.32 -9.26
C LEU A 278 -15.38 -1.95 -10.29
N GLN A 279 -14.13 -2.38 -10.10
CA GLN A 279 -13.04 -2.17 -11.06
C GLN A 279 -13.30 -2.91 -12.38
N ALA A 280 -13.76 -4.16 -12.31
CA ALA A 280 -14.04 -4.99 -13.49
C ALA A 280 -15.25 -4.49 -14.30
N SER A 281 -16.28 -3.96 -13.64
CA SER A 281 -17.55 -3.59 -14.29
C SER A 281 -17.70 -2.09 -14.53
N ILE A 282 -17.53 -1.25 -13.50
CA ILE A 282 -17.90 0.17 -13.54
C ILE A 282 -16.74 1.04 -13.99
N ALA A 283 -15.53 0.80 -13.47
CA ALA A 283 -14.40 1.71 -13.67
C ALA A 283 -14.07 1.95 -15.16
N GLY A 284 -14.02 0.87 -15.96
CA GLY A 284 -13.75 0.97 -17.39
C GLY A 284 -14.84 1.72 -18.16
N VAL A 285 -16.12 1.54 -17.79
CA VAL A 285 -17.25 2.23 -18.42
C VAL A 285 -17.25 3.72 -18.07
N VAL A 286 -17.05 4.04 -16.79
CA VAL A 286 -17.00 5.41 -16.28
C VAL A 286 -15.85 6.18 -16.93
N LEU A 287 -14.66 5.61 -16.98
CA LEU A 287 -13.49 6.25 -17.60
C LEU A 287 -13.69 6.49 -19.11
N LYS A 288 -14.29 5.53 -19.83
CA LYS A 288 -14.57 5.68 -21.26
C LYS A 288 -15.64 6.76 -21.54
N ARG A 289 -16.68 6.86 -20.70
CA ARG A 289 -17.82 7.77 -20.93
C ARG A 289 -17.59 9.18 -20.38
N LEU A 290 -17.03 9.30 -19.18
CA LEU A 290 -16.86 10.59 -18.49
C LEU A 290 -15.47 11.19 -18.71
N GLY A 291 -14.49 10.39 -19.13
CA GLY A 291 -13.08 10.77 -19.13
C GLY A 291 -12.48 10.76 -17.72
N SER A 292 -11.15 10.88 -17.64
CA SER A 292 -10.41 10.82 -16.37
C SER A 292 -10.75 11.99 -15.44
N THR A 293 -10.82 13.21 -15.96
CA THR A 293 -11.05 14.42 -15.15
C THR A 293 -12.41 14.42 -14.46
N ARG A 294 -13.49 14.03 -15.17
CA ARG A 294 -14.83 13.98 -14.56
C ARG A 294 -14.99 12.79 -13.62
N ALA A 295 -14.32 11.66 -13.90
CA ALA A 295 -14.30 10.52 -13.00
C ALA A 295 -13.68 10.86 -11.63
N MET A 296 -12.75 11.81 -11.56
CA MET A 296 -12.18 12.27 -10.29
C MET A 296 -13.21 12.90 -9.34
N PHE A 297 -14.33 13.45 -9.84
CA PHE A 297 -15.41 13.98 -9.00
C PHE A 297 -16.27 12.88 -8.35
N PHE A 298 -16.17 11.63 -8.83
CA PHE A 298 -16.90 10.52 -8.23
C PHE A 298 -16.45 10.25 -6.79
N LEU A 299 -15.16 10.39 -6.52
CA LEU A 299 -14.56 10.17 -5.21
C LEU A 299 -15.09 11.14 -4.13
N PRO A 300 -15.01 12.47 -4.28
CA PRO A 300 -15.58 13.40 -3.31
C PRO A 300 -17.10 13.25 -3.20
N ALA A 301 -17.83 12.94 -4.28
CA ALA A 301 -19.26 12.66 -4.20
C ALA A 301 -19.57 11.43 -3.34
N ALA A 302 -18.83 10.34 -3.52
CA ALA A 302 -18.96 9.13 -2.70
C ALA A 302 -18.64 9.41 -1.23
N LEU A 303 -17.60 10.19 -0.95
CA LEU A 303 -17.27 10.62 0.41
C LEU A 303 -18.41 11.44 1.04
N CYS A 304 -18.97 12.42 0.32
CA CYS A 304 -20.11 13.20 0.82
C CYS A 304 -21.31 12.30 1.18
N VAL A 305 -21.62 11.30 0.34
CA VAL A 305 -22.69 10.33 0.61
C VAL A 305 -22.39 9.52 1.87
N VAL A 306 -21.18 9.01 2.02
CA VAL A 306 -20.77 8.24 3.21
C VAL A 306 -20.91 9.07 4.48
N PHE A 307 -20.45 10.33 4.47
CA PHE A 307 -20.57 11.23 5.62
C PHE A 307 -22.02 11.62 5.91
N ALA A 308 -22.84 11.86 4.89
CA ALA A 308 -24.26 12.15 5.08
C ALA A 308 -24.99 10.96 5.72
N VAL A 309 -24.68 9.73 5.30
CA VAL A 309 -25.26 8.51 5.88
C VAL A 309 -24.80 8.32 7.33
N GLN A 310 -23.50 8.52 7.62
CA GLN A 310 -22.98 8.40 8.98
C GLN A 310 -23.56 9.49 9.92
N GLY A 311 -23.61 10.74 9.45
CA GLY A 311 -24.22 11.85 10.19
C GLY A 311 -25.73 11.66 10.42
N GLY A 312 -26.45 11.15 9.41
CA GLY A 312 -27.86 10.78 9.54
C GLY A 312 -28.07 9.65 10.55
N ALA A 313 -27.22 8.63 10.54
CA ALA A 313 -27.29 7.52 11.51
C ALA A 313 -27.01 7.99 12.96
N ALA A 314 -26.07 8.93 13.14
CA ALA A 314 -25.76 9.52 14.44
C ALA A 314 -26.91 10.39 15.00
N LEU A 315 -27.71 11.01 14.13
CA LEU A 315 -28.90 11.77 14.52
C LEU A 315 -30.09 10.87 14.89
N VAL A 316 -30.19 9.67 14.32
CA VAL A 316 -31.30 8.73 14.55
C VAL A 316 -31.06 7.84 15.77
N CYS A 317 -29.80 7.56 16.11
CA CYS A 317 -29.42 6.82 17.32
C CYS A 317 -28.36 7.61 18.11
N PRO A 318 -28.76 8.59 18.93
CA PRO A 318 -27.83 9.22 19.86
C PRO A 318 -27.36 8.16 20.86
N ARG A 319 -26.04 7.93 20.93
CA ARG A 319 -25.40 7.09 21.95
C ARG A 319 -25.60 7.69 23.34
#